data_AF-A0A956Q8G8-F1
#
_entry.id   AF-A0A956Q8G8-F1
#
_cell.length_a   1.000
_cell.length_b   1.000
_cell.length_c   1.000
_cell.angle_alpha   90.00
_cell.angle_beta   90.00
_cell.angle_gamma   90.00
#
_symmetry.space_group_name_H-M   'P 1'
#
loop_
_entity.id
_entity.type
_entity.pdbx_description
1 polymer ?
#
loop_
_entity_poly.entity_id
_entity_poly.type
_entity_poly.pdbx_seq_one_letter_code
_entity_poly.pdbx_strand_id
1 'polypeptide(L)'
;MMAVAALTLAPQMAQAADLDSHLSEAAPQTAPLFENHQVAVGDYTLRFEPVDVDLSPKLSHMTPGLRLKGEFMETSLARTTDLGQGWTATQGLRGKLLGDFRTYDDSRVNLGLEAFKRWEGPLGHDMHGEFEFVAGSNHEFLERGTEVGAYFRQEVTGGDFQFWNQPLSWHLEGREGYRHNLDQGEGGLYYNALVGVRRDFEVEAFGRKGTISTIVGPEVSGNQDHSFEVSPKLKVRLRLH
;
A
#
# COMPACT_ATOMS: atom_id res chain seq x y z
N MET A 1 -21.78 -14.32 -28.16
CA MET A 1 -22.63 -13.97 -27.00
C MET A 1 -21.81 -14.24 -25.75
N MET A 2 -21.33 -13.18 -25.09
CA MET A 2 -20.75 -13.26 -23.74
C MET A 2 -21.54 -12.30 -22.86
N ALA A 3 -22.16 -12.86 -21.82
CA ALA A 3 -22.93 -12.10 -20.84
C ALA A 3 -21.95 -11.44 -19.86
N VAL A 4 -21.89 -10.12 -19.85
CA VAL A 4 -21.27 -9.33 -18.80
C VAL A 4 -22.31 -9.21 -17.68
N ALA A 5 -22.05 -9.87 -16.55
CA ALA A 5 -22.84 -9.70 -15.35
C ALA A 5 -22.53 -8.32 -14.75
N ALA A 6 -23.46 -7.38 -14.89
CA ALA A 6 -23.41 -6.10 -14.22
C ALA A 6 -23.60 -6.32 -12.70
N LEU A 7 -22.51 -6.20 -11.94
CA LEU A 7 -22.57 -6.07 -10.48
C LEU A 7 -23.04 -4.64 -10.18
N THR A 8 -24.31 -4.51 -9.78
CA THR A 8 -24.90 -3.26 -9.34
C THR A 8 -24.38 -2.89 -7.95
N LEU A 9 -23.34 -2.07 -7.89
CA LEU A 9 -22.90 -1.39 -6.66
C LEU A 9 -23.63 -0.04 -6.55
N ALA A 10 -24.88 -0.08 -6.10
CA ALA A 10 -25.56 1.12 -5.63
C ALA A 10 -25.51 1.13 -4.09
N PRO A 11 -24.79 2.06 -3.44
CA PRO A 11 -24.90 2.24 -2.01
C PRO A 11 -26.30 2.81 -1.70
N GLN A 12 -27.07 2.10 -0.87
CA GLN A 12 -28.30 2.63 -0.30
C GLN A 12 -27.94 3.77 0.65
N MET A 13 -28.03 5.01 0.17
CA MET A 13 -27.96 6.22 1.01
C MET A 13 -29.21 6.31 1.88
N ALA A 14 -29.21 5.60 2.99
CA ALA A 14 -30.28 5.68 3.99
C ALA A 14 -29.76 5.34 5.39
N GLN A 15 -28.67 5.97 5.84
CA GLN A 15 -28.23 5.84 7.24
C GLN A 15 -27.22 6.93 7.70
N ALA A 16 -27.20 8.09 7.05
CA ALA A 16 -26.33 9.20 7.44
C ALA A 16 -26.90 10.07 8.59
N ALA A 17 -28.11 9.80 9.07
CA ALA A 17 -28.78 10.64 10.06
C ALA A 17 -28.59 10.19 11.53
N ASP A 18 -28.01 9.01 11.77
CA ASP A 18 -27.90 8.42 13.13
C ASP A 18 -26.47 8.33 13.68
N LEU A 19 -25.48 8.90 12.95
CA LEU A 19 -24.08 8.96 13.40
C LEU A 19 -23.79 10.16 14.33
N ASP A 20 -24.68 11.16 14.36
CA ASP A 20 -24.46 12.42 15.09
C ASP A 20 -24.57 12.25 16.63
N SER A 21 -25.34 11.28 17.13
CA SER A 21 -25.53 11.09 18.56
C SER A 21 -24.42 10.30 19.27
N HIS A 22 -23.50 9.67 18.53
CA HIS A 22 -22.41 8.87 19.10
C HIS A 22 -21.01 9.51 18.94
N LEU A 23 -20.89 10.62 18.21
CA LEU A 23 -19.60 11.28 17.96
C LEU A 23 -19.28 12.42 18.95
N SER A 24 -20.16 12.75 19.91
CA SER A 24 -19.99 13.98 20.71
C SER A 24 -19.07 13.89 21.94
N GLU A 25 -18.49 12.72 22.28
CA GLU A 25 -17.72 12.58 23.54
C GLU A 25 -16.31 11.98 23.44
N ALA A 26 -15.71 11.93 22.25
CA ALA A 26 -14.30 11.57 22.11
C ALA A 26 -13.59 12.56 21.20
N ALA A 27 -13.32 13.77 21.70
CA ALA A 27 -12.22 14.55 21.16
C ALA A 27 -10.93 13.79 21.57
N PRO A 28 -10.19 13.16 20.63
CA PRO A 28 -8.94 12.53 21.00
C PRO A 28 -8.02 13.64 21.49
N GLN A 29 -7.69 13.62 22.79
CA GLN A 29 -6.50 14.30 23.28
C GLN A 29 -5.38 13.91 22.32
N THR A 30 -4.58 14.87 21.89
CA THR A 30 -3.49 14.68 20.94
C THR A 30 -2.52 13.62 21.46
N ALA A 31 -2.82 12.36 21.19
CA ALA A 31 -1.89 11.26 21.31
C ALA A 31 -0.68 11.61 20.46
N PRO A 32 0.54 11.18 20.82
CA PRO A 32 1.71 11.42 19.99
C PRO A 32 1.34 11.02 18.56
N LEU A 33 1.54 11.91 17.58
CA LEU A 33 1.17 11.75 16.15
C LEU A 33 1.77 10.49 15.49
N PHE A 34 2.51 9.69 16.25
CA PHE A 34 3.28 8.53 15.86
C PHE A 34 2.91 7.26 16.64
N GLU A 35 1.84 7.23 17.44
CA GLU A 35 1.36 6.00 18.09
C GLU A 35 0.30 5.28 17.25
N ASN A 36 0.43 3.94 17.14
CA ASN A 36 -0.60 3.10 16.54
C ASN A 36 -1.85 3.15 17.42
N HIS A 37 -2.93 3.71 16.91
CA HIS A 37 -4.20 3.78 17.62
C HIS A 37 -5.24 2.87 16.97
N GLN A 38 -5.90 2.04 17.77
CA GLN A 38 -6.98 1.16 17.32
C GLN A 38 -8.18 1.30 18.24
N VAL A 39 -9.36 1.45 17.66
CA VAL A 39 -10.63 1.53 18.38
C VAL A 39 -11.66 0.66 17.68
N ALA A 40 -12.34 -0.21 18.43
CA ALA A 40 -13.45 -0.99 17.91
C ALA A 40 -14.70 -0.10 17.76
N VAL A 41 -15.32 -0.14 16.58
CA VAL A 41 -16.57 0.56 16.22
C VAL A 41 -17.54 -0.49 15.68
N GLY A 42 -18.30 -1.12 16.57
CA GLY A 42 -19.16 -2.27 16.22
C GLY A 42 -18.33 -3.45 15.70
N ASP A 43 -18.68 -3.96 14.52
CA ASP A 43 -17.94 -5.04 13.83
C ASP A 43 -16.66 -4.55 13.11
N TYR A 44 -16.35 -3.26 13.18
CA TYR A 44 -15.23 -2.64 12.49
C TYR A 44 -14.16 -2.19 13.47
N THR A 45 -12.93 -2.10 12.99
CA THR A 45 -11.80 -1.49 13.69
C THR A 45 -11.42 -0.22 12.97
N LEU A 46 -11.44 0.90 13.68
CA LEU A 46 -10.79 2.14 13.27
C LEU A 46 -9.32 2.06 13.64
N ARG A 47 -8.43 2.20 12.66
CA ARG A 47 -6.98 2.13 12.85
C ARG A 47 -6.30 3.38 12.31
N PHE A 48 -5.32 3.85 13.07
CA PHE A 48 -4.39 4.90 12.70
C PHE A 48 -2.98 4.30 12.66
N GLU A 49 -2.36 4.29 11.48
CA GLU A 49 -0.99 3.78 11.27
C GLU A 49 -0.09 4.96 10.85
N PRO A 50 0.95 5.28 11.64
CA PRO A 50 1.91 6.32 11.31
C PRO A 50 3.09 5.70 10.54
N VAL A 51 3.25 6.14 9.29
CA VAL A 51 4.49 6.06 8.50
C VAL A 51 4.90 4.65 8.01
N ASP A 52 4.67 4.37 6.71
CA ASP A 52 5.36 3.33 5.91
C ASP A 52 6.16 4.02 4.80
N VAL A 53 7.47 3.79 4.71
CA VAL A 53 8.37 4.52 3.81
C VAL A 53 9.19 3.56 2.94
N ASP A 54 8.99 3.67 1.63
CA ASP A 54 9.75 3.01 0.59
C ASP A 54 10.81 3.98 -0.01
N LEU A 55 12.08 3.62 0.14
CA LEU A 55 13.23 4.27 -0.48
C LEU A 55 13.68 3.43 -1.69
N SER A 56 13.76 4.06 -2.85
CA SER A 56 14.23 3.42 -4.10
C SER A 56 15.29 4.31 -4.75
N PRO A 57 16.59 3.98 -4.59
CA PRO A 57 17.63 4.65 -5.36
C PRO A 57 17.51 4.25 -6.84
N LYS A 58 17.73 5.22 -7.73
CA LYS A 58 17.78 5.00 -9.19
C LYS A 58 19.14 5.47 -9.71
N LEU A 59 19.80 4.62 -10.49
CA LEU A 59 20.92 5.01 -11.33
C LEU A 59 20.42 5.10 -12.77
N SER A 60 20.15 6.31 -13.24
CA SER A 60 19.77 6.54 -14.65
C SER A 60 20.81 7.47 -15.27
N HIS A 61 21.44 7.03 -16.37
CA HIS A 61 22.40 7.82 -17.14
C HIS A 61 23.52 8.47 -16.31
N MET A 62 24.12 7.73 -15.37
CA MET A 62 25.18 8.22 -14.45
C MET A 62 24.79 9.39 -13.53
N THR A 63 23.52 9.77 -13.47
CA THR A 63 23.03 10.72 -12.48
C THR A 63 22.43 9.93 -11.31
N PRO A 64 22.97 10.07 -10.08
CA PRO A 64 22.35 9.44 -8.91
C PRO A 64 21.01 10.11 -8.64
N GLY A 65 19.94 9.33 -8.69
CA GLY A 65 18.60 9.73 -8.32
C GLY A 65 18.14 9.01 -7.06
N LEU A 66 17.42 9.69 -6.18
CA LEU A 66 16.72 9.08 -5.06
C LEU A 66 15.23 9.37 -5.18
N ARG A 67 14.43 8.31 -5.01
CA ARG A 67 12.99 8.42 -4.81
C ARG A 67 12.66 7.95 -3.41
N LEU A 68 11.99 8.80 -2.65
CA LEU A 68 11.42 8.53 -1.34
C LEU A 68 9.91 8.56 -1.49
N LYS A 69 9.25 7.40 -1.39
CA LYS A 69 7.80 7.30 -1.36
C LYS A 69 7.37 6.91 0.04
N GLY A 70 6.44 7.63 0.64
CA GLY A 70 5.97 7.33 1.99
C GLY A 70 4.46 7.47 2.12
N GLU A 71 3.84 6.61 2.91
CA GLU A 71 2.51 6.80 3.47
C GLU A 71 2.71 7.41 4.85
N PHE A 72 2.55 8.72 5.00
CA PHE A 72 2.83 9.43 6.25
C PHE A 72 1.77 9.20 7.31
N MET A 73 0.54 8.97 6.87
CA MET A 73 -0.60 8.74 7.74
C MET A 73 -1.61 7.88 6.98
N GLU A 74 -1.99 6.76 7.56
CA GLU A 74 -3.15 5.97 7.14
C GLU A 74 -4.21 5.99 8.24
N THR A 75 -5.46 6.20 7.87
CA THR A 75 -6.62 5.96 8.72
C THR A 75 -7.55 5.00 8.01
N SER A 76 -7.88 3.87 8.64
CA SER A 76 -8.75 2.87 8.04
C SER A 76 -9.89 2.46 8.97
N LEU A 77 -11.08 2.26 8.39
CA LEU A 77 -12.22 1.64 9.04
C LEU A 77 -12.48 0.32 8.32
N ALA A 78 -12.14 -0.79 8.96
CA ALA A 78 -12.13 -2.09 8.31
C ALA A 78 -12.63 -3.21 9.22
N ARG A 79 -13.12 -4.27 8.60
CA ARG A 79 -13.53 -5.51 9.27
C ARG A 79 -12.64 -6.65 8.81
N THR A 80 -12.11 -7.39 9.77
CA THR A 80 -11.34 -8.62 9.53
C THR A 80 -12.20 -9.85 9.80
N THR A 81 -12.15 -10.82 8.90
CA THR A 81 -12.85 -12.10 9.01
C THR A 81 -11.84 -13.23 8.87
N ASP A 82 -11.86 -14.19 9.79
CA ASP A 82 -11.10 -15.44 9.67
C ASP A 82 -11.72 -16.31 8.59
N LEU A 83 -10.90 -16.77 7.64
CA LEU A 83 -11.30 -17.68 6.55
C LEU A 83 -10.96 -19.15 6.87
N GLY A 84 -10.28 -19.40 7.98
CA GLY A 84 -9.74 -20.69 8.37
C GLY A 84 -8.32 -20.92 7.86
N GLN A 85 -7.64 -21.92 8.45
CA GLN A 85 -6.27 -22.31 8.07
C GLN A 85 -5.23 -21.16 8.15
N GLY A 86 -5.46 -20.19 9.05
CA GLY A 86 -4.59 -19.04 9.24
C GLY A 86 -4.75 -17.93 8.20
N TRP A 87 -5.73 -18.05 7.29
CA TRP A 87 -6.08 -16.99 6.35
C TRP A 87 -7.08 -16.03 6.95
N THR A 88 -6.88 -14.74 6.70
CA THR A 88 -7.85 -13.71 7.04
C THR A 88 -8.20 -12.86 5.82
N ALA A 89 -9.41 -12.30 5.81
CA ALA A 89 -9.82 -11.27 4.87
C ALA A 89 -10.15 -9.99 5.64
N THR A 90 -9.49 -8.89 5.31
CA THR A 90 -9.75 -7.56 5.84
C THR A 90 -10.32 -6.68 4.73
N GLN A 91 -11.47 -6.05 4.95
CA GLN A 91 -12.09 -5.17 3.97
C GLN A 91 -12.64 -3.90 4.63
N GLY A 92 -12.56 -2.78 3.94
CA GLY A 92 -12.95 -1.50 4.51
C GLY A 92 -12.69 -0.29 3.62
N LEU A 93 -12.71 0.88 4.26
CA LEU A 93 -12.32 2.15 3.67
C LEU A 93 -11.04 2.64 4.35
N ARG A 94 -10.15 3.30 3.60
CA ARG A 94 -8.97 3.94 4.14
C ARG A 94 -8.70 5.29 3.50
N GLY A 95 -8.31 6.26 4.32
CA GLY A 95 -7.75 7.54 3.91
C GLY A 95 -6.23 7.53 4.09
N LYS A 96 -5.49 8.06 3.11
CA LYS A 96 -4.01 8.08 3.14
C LYS A 96 -3.45 9.45 2.81
N LEU A 97 -2.44 9.89 3.56
CA LEU A 97 -1.56 10.97 3.15
C LEU A 97 -0.27 10.36 2.60
N LEU A 98 -0.07 10.51 1.30
CA LEU A 98 1.07 9.94 0.57
C LEU A 98 2.04 11.06 0.17
N GLY A 99 3.34 10.82 0.27
CA GLY A 99 4.37 11.66 -0.34
C GLY A 99 5.24 10.87 -1.30
N ASP A 100 5.69 11.53 -2.36
CA ASP A 100 6.67 11.02 -3.31
C ASP A 100 7.69 12.13 -3.59
N PHE A 101 8.85 12.05 -2.96
CA PHE A 101 9.95 13.00 -3.14
C PHE A 101 10.98 12.41 -4.07
N ARG A 102 11.33 13.15 -5.12
CA ARG A 102 12.28 12.73 -6.14
C ARG A 102 13.36 13.79 -6.27
N THR A 103 14.61 13.36 -6.41
CA THR A 103 15.73 14.30 -6.65
C THR A 103 15.91 14.67 -8.13
N TYR A 104 15.11 14.08 -9.01
CA TYR A 104 15.26 14.15 -10.47
C TYR A 104 13.96 14.56 -11.18
N ASP A 105 12.91 14.86 -10.42
CA ASP A 105 11.55 15.11 -10.90
C ASP A 105 10.78 15.85 -9.80
N ASP A 106 9.56 16.31 -10.09
CA ASP A 106 8.74 17.03 -9.13
C ASP A 106 8.31 16.13 -7.97
N SER A 107 8.27 16.72 -6.77
CA SER A 107 7.79 16.06 -5.57
C SER A 107 6.28 16.16 -5.49
N ARG A 108 5.62 15.11 -4.98
CA ARG A 108 4.16 15.00 -4.94
C ARG A 108 3.68 14.72 -3.53
N VAL A 109 2.54 15.30 -3.18
CA VAL A 109 1.83 14.99 -1.93
C VAL A 109 0.38 14.76 -2.30
N ASN A 110 -0.14 13.58 -1.95
CA ASN A 110 -1.46 13.13 -2.34
C ASN A 110 -2.30 12.77 -1.12
N LEU A 111 -3.58 13.11 -1.16
CA LEU A 111 -4.60 12.61 -0.25
C LEU A 111 -5.43 11.54 -0.97
N GLY A 112 -5.41 10.32 -0.47
CA GLY A 112 -6.15 9.18 -1.00
C GLY A 112 -7.38 8.86 -0.17
N LEU A 113 -8.44 8.43 -0.84
CA LEU A 113 -9.58 7.72 -0.25
C LEU A 113 -9.83 6.46 -1.07
N GLU A 114 -9.75 5.30 -0.41
CA GLU A 114 -9.76 4.01 -1.06
C GLU A 114 -10.70 3.03 -0.35
N ALA A 115 -11.44 2.26 -1.11
CA ALA A 115 -12.03 1.01 -0.67
C ALA A 115 -11.05 -0.13 -0.95
N PHE A 116 -10.90 -1.05 0.00
CA PHE A 116 -9.96 -2.16 -0.15
C PHE A 116 -10.53 -3.48 0.36
N LYS A 117 -9.97 -4.55 -0.18
CA LYS A 117 -10.11 -5.90 0.35
C LYS A 117 -8.76 -6.60 0.26
N ARG A 118 -8.26 -7.04 1.41
CA ARG A 118 -6.98 -7.71 1.59
C ARG A 118 -7.20 -9.12 2.10
N TRP A 119 -6.45 -10.07 1.54
CA TRP A 119 -6.34 -11.44 2.00
C TRP A 119 -4.90 -11.68 2.43
N GLU A 120 -4.71 -12.19 3.63
CA GLU A 120 -3.38 -12.45 4.20
C GLU A 120 -3.39 -13.83 4.85
N GLY A 121 -2.30 -14.58 4.69
CA GLY A 121 -2.23 -15.93 5.24
C GLY A 121 -0.97 -16.71 4.85
N PRO A 122 -0.79 -17.90 5.42
CA PRO A 122 0.32 -18.76 5.09
C PRO A 122 0.14 -19.40 3.71
N LEU A 123 1.21 -19.43 2.92
CA LEU A 123 1.28 -20.13 1.62
C LEU A 123 1.89 -21.54 1.73
N GLY A 124 2.30 -21.93 2.94
CA GLY A 124 3.00 -23.18 3.23
C GLY A 124 4.44 -22.92 3.64
N HIS A 125 4.99 -23.84 4.44
CA HIS A 125 6.29 -23.64 5.10
C HIS A 125 6.34 -22.31 5.87
N ASP A 126 7.39 -21.53 5.67
CA ASP A 126 7.66 -20.22 6.23
C ASP A 126 7.24 -19.07 5.30
N MET A 127 6.47 -19.36 4.24
CA MET A 127 5.98 -18.35 3.31
C MET A 127 4.65 -17.75 3.73
N HIS A 128 4.56 -16.44 3.62
CA HIS A 128 3.38 -15.62 3.87
C HIS A 128 2.98 -14.89 2.59
N GLY A 129 1.68 -14.90 2.28
CA GLY A 129 1.09 -14.21 1.15
C GLY A 129 0.12 -13.12 1.59
N GLU A 130 0.18 -11.98 0.91
CA GLU A 130 -0.74 -10.87 1.02
C GLU A 130 -1.25 -10.51 -0.39
N PHE A 131 -2.56 -10.42 -0.54
CA PHE A 131 -3.21 -10.04 -1.79
C PHE A 131 -4.21 -8.94 -1.50
N GLU A 132 -4.18 -7.84 -2.23
CA GLU A 132 -5.03 -6.68 -1.94
C GLU A 132 -5.64 -6.14 -3.24
N PHE A 133 -6.96 -6.06 -3.28
CA PHE A 133 -7.66 -5.26 -4.28
C PHE A 133 -8.03 -3.90 -3.68
N VAL A 134 -7.80 -2.84 -4.44
CA VAL A 134 -8.02 -1.46 -4.03
C VAL A 134 -8.70 -0.70 -5.16
N ALA A 135 -9.69 0.11 -4.83
CA ALA A 135 -10.30 1.06 -5.74
C ALA A 135 -10.56 2.38 -5.02
N GLY A 136 -10.23 3.50 -5.64
CA GLY A 136 -10.32 4.78 -4.96
C GLY A 136 -9.89 5.96 -5.80
N SER A 137 -9.72 7.08 -5.10
CA SER A 137 -9.28 8.34 -5.67
C SER A 137 -8.09 8.90 -4.90
N ASN A 138 -7.16 9.53 -5.59
CA ASN A 138 -6.04 10.27 -5.03
C ASN A 138 -6.08 11.71 -5.55
N HIS A 139 -6.04 12.68 -4.64
CA HIS A 139 -5.96 14.08 -4.98
C HIS A 139 -4.57 14.62 -4.71
N GLU A 140 -3.90 15.13 -5.74
CA GLU A 140 -2.56 15.70 -5.68
C GLU A 140 -2.62 17.18 -5.33
N PHE A 141 -2.03 17.57 -4.19
CA PHE A 141 -2.14 18.94 -3.69
C PHE A 141 -1.36 19.98 -4.51
N LEU A 142 -0.24 19.57 -5.11
CA LEU A 142 0.69 20.49 -5.78
C LEU A 142 0.26 20.78 -7.23
N GLU A 143 -0.13 19.74 -7.97
CA GLU A 143 -0.58 19.84 -9.36
C GLU A 143 -2.12 19.97 -9.48
N ARG A 144 -2.86 19.87 -8.36
CA ARG A 144 -4.34 19.91 -8.27
C ARG A 144 -5.04 18.86 -9.15
N GLY A 145 -4.39 17.72 -9.36
CA GLY A 145 -4.91 16.60 -10.15
C GLY A 145 -5.72 15.63 -9.29
N THR A 146 -6.86 15.16 -9.78
CA THR A 146 -7.58 14.02 -9.18
C THR A 146 -7.42 12.78 -10.04
N GLU A 147 -6.78 11.77 -9.49
CA GLU A 147 -6.67 10.45 -10.10
C GLU A 147 -7.72 9.52 -9.48
N VAL A 148 -8.39 8.72 -10.31
CA VAL A 148 -9.24 7.61 -9.89
C VAL A 148 -8.73 6.31 -10.48
N GLY A 149 -8.90 5.21 -9.78
CA GLY A 149 -8.39 3.94 -10.29
C GLY A 149 -8.71 2.75 -9.42
N ALA A 150 -8.28 1.61 -9.93
CA ALA A 150 -8.28 0.36 -9.19
C ALA A 150 -7.00 -0.40 -9.47
N TYR A 151 -6.51 -1.12 -8.46
CA TYR A 151 -5.35 -1.97 -8.61
C TYR A 151 -5.46 -3.21 -7.75
N PHE A 152 -4.78 -4.26 -8.20
CA PHE A 152 -4.57 -5.49 -7.46
C PHE A 152 -3.08 -5.58 -7.13
N ARG A 153 -2.76 -5.80 -5.86
CA ARG A 153 -1.41 -5.97 -5.32
C ARG A 153 -1.28 -7.41 -4.82
N GLN A 154 -0.11 -7.99 -5.05
CA GLN A 154 0.29 -9.26 -4.46
C GLN A 154 1.65 -9.07 -3.80
N GLU A 155 1.85 -9.64 -2.63
CA GLU A 155 3.13 -9.69 -1.95
C GLU A 155 3.31 -11.09 -1.35
N VAL A 156 4.45 -11.71 -1.60
CA VAL A 156 4.83 -13.01 -1.03
C VAL A 156 6.21 -12.87 -0.42
N THR A 157 6.33 -13.30 0.84
CA THR A 157 7.58 -13.19 1.60
C THR A 157 7.85 -14.47 2.38
N GLY A 158 9.11 -14.83 2.60
CA GLY A 158 9.51 -16.03 3.34
C GLY A 158 10.44 -16.92 2.53
N GLY A 159 10.50 -18.22 2.85
CA GLY A 159 11.50 -19.12 2.28
C GLY A 159 12.89 -18.74 2.74
N ASP A 160 13.12 -18.79 4.05
CA ASP A 160 14.33 -18.35 4.71
C ASP A 160 15.52 -19.24 4.33
N PHE A 161 16.66 -18.62 4.05
CA PHE A 161 17.92 -19.30 3.75
C PHE A 161 19.12 -18.50 4.26
N GLN A 162 20.29 -19.14 4.30
CA GLN A 162 21.54 -18.49 4.65
C GLN A 162 22.48 -18.41 3.45
N PHE A 163 23.04 -17.23 3.22
CA PHE A 163 24.12 -17.03 2.26
C PHE A 163 25.22 -16.21 2.94
N TRP A 164 26.44 -16.73 2.97
CA TRP A 164 27.59 -16.07 3.62
C TRP A 164 27.30 -15.66 5.07
N ASN A 165 26.65 -16.55 5.84
CA ASN A 165 26.19 -16.34 7.22
C ASN A 165 25.20 -15.17 7.39
N GLN A 166 24.60 -14.66 6.32
CA GLN A 166 23.53 -13.67 6.37
C GLN A 166 22.17 -14.39 6.24
N PRO A 167 21.20 -14.12 7.14
CA PRO A 167 19.83 -14.62 7.00
C PRO A 167 19.10 -13.84 5.91
N LEU A 168 18.62 -14.53 4.87
CA LEU A 168 17.94 -13.97 3.72
C LEU A 168 16.60 -14.68 3.52
N SER A 169 15.69 -14.03 2.81
CA SER A 169 14.42 -14.63 2.40
C SER A 169 14.05 -14.20 0.98
N TRP A 170 13.09 -14.89 0.38
CA TRP A 170 12.52 -14.48 -0.90
C TRP A 170 11.46 -13.40 -0.70
N HIS A 171 11.37 -12.50 -1.68
CA HIS A 171 10.34 -11.49 -1.77
C HIS A 171 9.84 -11.39 -3.21
N LEU A 172 8.54 -11.56 -3.39
CA LEU A 172 7.83 -11.27 -4.63
C LEU A 172 6.81 -10.17 -4.34
N GLU A 173 6.77 -9.14 -5.16
CA GLU A 173 5.74 -8.11 -5.12
C GLU A 173 5.22 -7.91 -6.55
N GLY A 174 3.91 -7.84 -6.71
CA GLY A 174 3.26 -7.56 -7.96
C GLY A 174 2.17 -6.51 -7.75
N ARG A 175 1.96 -5.68 -8.77
CA ARG A 175 0.85 -4.76 -8.82
C ARG A 175 0.43 -4.56 -10.26
N GLU A 176 -0.87 -4.60 -10.48
CA GLU A 176 -1.50 -4.34 -11.75
C GLU A 176 -2.70 -3.44 -11.52
N GLY A 177 -3.00 -2.54 -12.44
CA GLY A 177 -4.13 -1.66 -12.25
C GLY A 177 -4.43 -0.76 -13.42
N TYR A 178 -5.49 0.00 -13.22
CA TYR A 178 -5.94 1.07 -14.09
C TYR A 178 -5.98 2.37 -13.28
N ARG A 179 -5.51 3.45 -13.88
CA ARG A 179 -5.68 4.81 -13.33
C ARG A 179 -6.16 5.75 -14.41
N HIS A 180 -6.92 6.76 -14.01
CA HIS A 180 -7.41 7.83 -14.86
C HIS A 180 -7.29 9.16 -14.13
N ASN A 181 -6.58 10.11 -14.74
CA ASN A 181 -6.50 11.48 -14.30
C ASN A 181 -7.71 12.24 -14.86
N LEU A 182 -8.57 12.73 -13.96
CA LEU A 182 -9.82 13.39 -14.34
C LEU A 182 -9.59 14.75 -15.01
N ASP A 183 -8.49 15.44 -14.67
CA ASP A 183 -8.21 16.79 -15.15
C ASP A 183 -7.54 16.79 -16.51
N GLN A 184 -6.67 15.80 -16.76
CA GLN A 184 -5.95 15.66 -18.04
C GLN A 184 -6.68 14.73 -19.03
N GLY A 185 -7.68 13.98 -18.58
CA GLY A 185 -8.39 13.00 -19.40
C GLY A 185 -7.50 11.81 -19.81
N GLU A 186 -6.32 11.68 -19.20
CA GLU A 186 -5.37 10.61 -19.47
C GLU A 186 -5.65 9.43 -18.56
N GLY A 187 -5.58 8.22 -19.08
CA GLY A 187 -5.70 7.02 -18.28
C GLY A 187 -5.02 5.85 -18.92
N GLY A 188 -4.71 4.85 -18.11
CA GLY A 188 -4.14 3.64 -18.64
C GLY A 188 -3.92 2.52 -17.67
N LEU A 189 -3.73 1.35 -18.27
CA LEU A 189 -3.30 0.15 -17.59
C LEU A 189 -1.81 0.22 -17.28
N TYR A 190 -1.43 -0.28 -16.12
CA TYR A 190 -0.04 -0.44 -15.72
C TYR A 190 0.15 -1.74 -14.95
N TYR A 191 1.37 -2.24 -14.98
CA TYR A 191 1.78 -3.34 -14.13
C TYR A 191 3.25 -3.18 -13.72
N ASN A 192 3.58 -3.71 -12.55
CA ASN A 192 4.93 -3.83 -12.04
C ASN A 192 5.06 -5.10 -11.20
N ALA A 193 6.17 -5.81 -11.34
CA ALA A 193 6.48 -7.01 -10.58
C ALA A 193 7.96 -7.03 -10.21
N LEU A 194 8.26 -7.24 -8.93
CA LEU A 194 9.59 -7.38 -8.38
C LEU A 194 9.74 -8.80 -7.83
N VAL A 195 10.83 -9.47 -8.21
CA VAL A 195 11.23 -10.75 -7.61
C VAL A 195 12.65 -10.57 -7.10
N GLY A 196 12.89 -10.80 -5.82
CA GLY A 196 14.21 -10.52 -5.25
C GLY A 196 14.49 -11.23 -3.93
N VAL A 197 15.73 -11.04 -3.49
CA VAL A 197 16.21 -11.49 -2.20
C VAL A 197 16.05 -10.35 -1.19
N ARG A 198 15.46 -10.67 -0.05
CA ARG A 198 15.17 -9.75 1.05
C ARG A 198 16.10 -10.00 2.24
N ARG A 199 16.51 -8.91 2.88
CA ARG A 199 17.20 -8.92 4.18
C ARG A 199 16.51 -7.94 5.11
N ASP A 200 16.13 -8.42 6.28
CA ASP A 200 15.53 -7.59 7.33
C ASP A 200 16.54 -7.23 8.42
N PHE A 201 16.48 -5.98 8.83
CA PHE A 201 17.25 -5.41 9.93
C PHE A 201 16.28 -4.81 10.94
N GLU A 202 16.38 -5.25 12.19
CA GLU A 202 15.69 -4.59 13.29
C GLU A 202 16.31 -3.22 13.52
N VAL A 203 15.47 -2.20 13.65
CA VAL A 203 15.90 -0.82 13.90
C VAL A 203 15.03 -0.16 14.96
N GLU A 204 15.55 0.90 15.55
CA GLU A 204 14.78 1.84 16.35
C GLU A 204 14.80 3.20 15.65
N ALA A 205 13.64 3.69 15.24
CA ALA A 205 13.49 4.97 14.56
C ALA A 205 12.33 5.74 15.21
N PHE A 206 12.56 7.03 15.49
CA PHE A 206 11.58 7.88 16.17
C PHE A 206 11.06 7.30 17.50
N GLY A 207 11.91 6.57 18.23
CA GLY A 207 11.56 5.91 19.49
C GLY A 207 10.68 4.67 19.35
N ARG A 208 10.51 4.14 18.14
CA ARG A 208 9.73 2.92 17.86
C ARG A 208 10.60 1.84 17.25
N LYS A 209 10.31 0.58 17.60
CA LYS A 209 10.90 -0.57 16.92
C LYS A 209 10.36 -0.63 15.49
N GLY A 210 11.22 -0.98 14.57
CA GLY A 210 10.87 -1.12 13.17
C GLY A 210 11.72 -2.16 12.49
N THR A 211 11.40 -2.38 11.23
CA THR A 211 12.15 -3.26 10.34
C THR A 211 12.54 -2.48 9.11
N ILE A 212 13.85 -2.46 8.81
CA ILE A 212 14.35 -2.07 7.49
C ILE A 212 14.50 -3.33 6.66
N SER A 213 13.74 -3.43 5.57
CA SER A 213 13.82 -4.49 4.59
C SER A 213 14.56 -4.01 3.36
N THR A 214 15.69 -4.62 3.05
CA THR A 214 16.43 -4.40 1.81
C THR A 214 16.13 -5.52 0.85
N ILE A 215 15.61 -5.19 -0.34
CA ILE A 215 15.24 -6.13 -1.39
C ILE A 215 16.04 -5.83 -2.64
N VAL A 216 16.68 -6.85 -3.21
CA VAL A 216 17.46 -6.75 -4.44
C VAL A 216 16.99 -7.78 -5.45
N GLY A 217 16.65 -7.33 -6.65
CA GLY A 217 16.20 -8.23 -7.73
C GLY A 217 15.77 -7.49 -9.00
N PRO A 218 15.42 -8.22 -10.06
CA PRO A 218 14.81 -7.63 -11.24
C PRO A 218 13.38 -7.12 -10.96
N GLU A 219 13.11 -5.92 -11.45
CA GLU A 219 11.76 -5.38 -11.60
C GLU A 219 11.36 -5.46 -13.08
N VAL A 220 10.17 -6.00 -13.32
CA VAL A 220 9.47 -5.95 -14.59
C VAL A 220 8.38 -4.89 -14.48
N SER A 221 8.30 -3.97 -15.41
CA SER A 221 7.22 -2.97 -15.45
C SER A 221 6.77 -2.70 -16.87
N GLY A 222 5.53 -2.26 -17.00
CA GLY A 222 4.99 -1.82 -18.27
C GLY A 222 3.67 -1.10 -18.11
N ASN A 223 3.19 -0.53 -19.22
CA ASN A 223 1.90 0.10 -19.33
C ASN A 223 1.29 -0.18 -20.71
N GLN A 224 0.13 0.42 -20.99
CA GLN A 224 -0.57 0.25 -22.27
C GLN A 224 0.25 0.66 -23.51
N ASP A 225 1.22 1.56 -23.34
CA ASP A 225 2.04 2.11 -24.44
C ASP A 225 3.40 1.41 -24.55
N HIS A 226 3.91 0.86 -23.45
CA HIS A 226 5.20 0.20 -23.34
C HIS A 226 5.00 -1.16 -22.66
N SER A 227 4.98 -2.21 -23.47
CA SER A 227 4.51 -3.52 -23.03
C SER A 227 5.43 -4.22 -22.04
N PHE A 228 6.74 -3.91 -22.00
CA PHE A 228 7.70 -4.66 -21.16
C PHE A 228 9.06 -3.95 -20.99
N GLU A 229 9.45 -3.66 -19.75
CA GLU A 229 10.79 -3.21 -19.36
C GLU A 229 11.29 -4.06 -18.19
N VAL A 230 12.55 -4.50 -18.24
CA VAL A 230 13.22 -5.22 -17.14
C VAL A 230 14.41 -4.41 -16.70
N SER A 231 14.49 -4.11 -15.40
CA SER A 231 15.59 -3.36 -14.83
C SER A 231 16.02 -3.91 -13.47
N PRO A 232 17.30 -3.79 -13.07
CA PRO A 232 17.72 -4.12 -11.73
C PRO A 232 17.11 -3.12 -10.74
N LYS A 233 16.59 -3.62 -9.61
CA LYS A 233 15.94 -2.81 -8.58
C LYS A 233 16.54 -3.09 -7.20
N LEU A 234 16.81 -2.01 -6.49
CA LEU A 234 17.07 -2.00 -5.05
C LEU A 234 15.89 -1.27 -4.38
N LYS A 235 15.20 -1.94 -3.46
CA LYS A 235 14.12 -1.39 -2.67
C LYS A 235 14.47 -1.50 -1.19
N VAL A 236 14.36 -0.39 -0.47
CA VAL A 236 14.56 -0.33 0.98
C VAL A 236 13.25 0.14 1.59
N ARG A 237 12.60 -0.73 2.37
CA ARG A 237 11.32 -0.43 3.04
C ARG A 237 11.54 -0.30 4.54
N LEU A 238 11.06 0.79 5.14
CA LEU A 238 11.02 0.96 6.59
C LEU A 238 9.57 0.80 7.06
N ARG A 239 9.33 -0.18 7.93
CA ARG A 239 8.05 -0.37 8.62
C ARG A 239 8.23 -0.17 10.13
N LEU A 240 7.49 0.76 10.72
CA LEU A 240 7.46 0.99 12.17
C LEU A 240 6.35 0.17 12.82
N HIS A 241 6.60 -0.34 14.04
CA HIS A 241 5.67 -1.18 14.82
C HIS A 241 5.11 -0.48 16.05
#